data_AF-A0A429SRL3-F1
#
_entry.id   AF-A0A429SRL3-F1
#
_cell.length_a   1.000
_cell.length_b   1.000
_cell.length_c   1.000
_cell.angle_alpha   90.00
_cell.angle_beta   90.00
_cell.angle_gamma   90.00
#
_symmetry.space_group_name_H-M   'P 1'
#
loop_
_entity.id
_entity.type
_entity.pdbx_description
1 polymer ?
#
loop_
_entity_poly.entity_id
_entity_poly.type
_entity_poly.pdbx_seq_one_letter_code
_entity_poly.pdbx_strand_id
1 'polypeptide(L)'
;MSLDEAQGAAARTADAADAQPETPNDTQTGDAAAAAAGAGAGAGTPAAADRSAADRPGPEPKPGGWAALRPLLLRMHFYAGLLIAPLLFLAAATGLLYAGSWQAEKIIYADELTVDRVGEAAVPLSTQVAAARHAEPEGKVVAVWPAPDAEATTRVIMEAPGLAEGETRTVFVDPYTAQVDGALTTKGDALPLRAWLSEFHASLQLGEFGRNYSELAASWLWVVALGGAALWIGRRRTRKTRLVLPDRKATGRRKTLSWHGTVGLWAALGLVALSATGLTWSKYAGENIGQLQDRLGGATPSVAASLTPGQAAGGDEHAGHVMTEDMEMPPAPQTADIGIDRAVAAAREAGATEWLQVTLPAKGQGYVVKEKDREFPVHLDTVAIDPADGRVMDVLSFSEYPLLAKLTRFGIDLHMGQTFGLANQIALAALALAVMLLIFWGYRMWWLRRPTKDRALAAGRAQPRGAWRKLPVTLLLPLAAATAAVGWFVPLLGLSLVAFLAVDMLLGALAGRRAKAEAGAGAGAAG
;
A
#
# COMPACT_ATOMS: atom_id res chain seq x y z
N MET A 1 31.30 -46.82 -23.95
CA MET A 1 31.93 -47.67 -22.91
C MET A 1 30.94 -47.68 -21.74
N SER A 2 29.84 -48.44 -21.93
CA SER A 2 29.48 -49.75 -21.31
C SER A 2 28.71 -49.52 -19.98
N LEU A 3 27.38 -49.69 -19.94
CA LEU A 3 26.60 -50.96 -19.82
C LEU A 3 26.87 -51.64 -18.46
N ASP A 4 25.93 -51.87 -17.53
CA ASP A 4 24.71 -52.72 -17.55
C ASP A 4 23.73 -52.28 -16.42
N GLU A 5 22.41 -52.15 -16.64
CA GLU A 5 21.33 -53.17 -16.69
C GLU A 5 20.86 -53.75 -15.34
N ALA A 6 19.58 -53.47 -15.02
CA ALA A 6 18.60 -54.47 -14.56
C ALA A 6 17.16 -53.95 -14.79
N GLN A 7 16.56 -54.42 -15.89
CA GLN A 7 15.12 -54.38 -16.15
C GLN A 7 14.42 -55.62 -15.56
N GLY A 8 13.11 -55.52 -15.33
CA GLY A 8 12.22 -56.66 -15.13
C GLY A 8 10.76 -56.27 -15.39
N ALA A 9 10.29 -56.54 -16.61
CA ALA A 9 8.96 -56.24 -17.14
C ALA A 9 8.21 -57.54 -17.50
N ALA A 10 6.86 -57.50 -17.51
CA ALA A 10 5.91 -58.20 -18.40
C ALA A 10 4.48 -57.93 -17.88
N ALA A 11 3.47 -57.34 -18.55
CA ALA A 11 3.04 -57.19 -19.95
C ALA A 11 2.35 -58.42 -20.59
N ARG A 12 1.17 -58.13 -21.20
CA ARG A 12 0.42 -58.77 -22.31
C ARG A 12 -0.88 -59.51 -21.92
N THR A 13 -2.01 -59.47 -22.65
CA THR A 13 -2.40 -58.94 -23.99
C THR A 13 -3.94 -59.05 -24.21
N ALA A 14 -4.49 -58.18 -25.08
CA ALA A 14 -5.55 -58.31 -26.14
C ALA A 14 -6.85 -59.13 -25.86
N ASP A 15 -8.05 -58.84 -26.39
CA ASP A 15 -8.47 -58.46 -27.76
C ASP A 15 -9.98 -58.03 -27.75
N ALA A 16 -10.39 -56.93 -28.40
CA ALA A 16 -11.21 -56.81 -29.63
C ALA A 16 -12.75 -57.04 -29.60
N ALA A 17 -13.45 -55.99 -30.10
CA ALA A 17 -14.69 -55.91 -30.92
C ALA A 17 -16.02 -56.58 -30.47
N ASP A 18 -17.14 -55.83 -30.46
CA ASP A 18 -18.12 -55.74 -31.58
C ASP A 18 -19.30 -54.78 -31.28
N ALA A 19 -20.15 -54.59 -32.29
CA ALA A 19 -21.04 -53.49 -32.67
C ALA A 19 -22.35 -53.22 -31.88
N GLN A 20 -23.01 -52.14 -32.34
CA GLN A 20 -24.25 -51.44 -31.93
C GLN A 20 -25.60 -52.23 -32.10
N PRO A 21 -26.78 -51.59 -32.23
CA PRO A 21 -27.68 -51.01 -31.20
C PRO A 21 -29.14 -51.55 -31.34
N GLU A 22 -30.10 -51.27 -30.43
CA GLU A 22 -31.55 -51.21 -30.78
C GLU A 22 -32.39 -50.39 -29.77
N THR A 23 -33.49 -49.83 -30.29
CA THR A 23 -34.44 -48.88 -29.68
C THR A 23 -35.75 -49.60 -29.22
N PRO A 24 -36.93 -48.95 -29.06
CA PRO A 24 -37.74 -49.03 -27.83
C PRO A 24 -39.06 -49.82 -28.04
N ASN A 25 -39.87 -50.00 -26.99
CA ASN A 25 -41.25 -50.45 -27.19
C ASN A 25 -42.27 -49.75 -26.28
N ASP A 26 -43.37 -49.36 -26.92
CA ASP A 26 -44.61 -48.80 -26.41
C ASP A 26 -45.48 -49.87 -25.69
N THR A 27 -46.43 -49.43 -24.86
CA THR A 27 -47.75 -50.07 -24.71
C THR A 27 -48.72 -49.11 -23.99
N GLN A 28 -49.72 -48.58 -24.72
CA GLN A 28 -51.16 -48.93 -24.66
C GLN A 28 -51.92 -48.34 -23.44
N THR A 29 -52.78 -47.33 -23.60
CA THR A 29 -54.18 -47.27 -24.12
C THR A 29 -55.27 -47.68 -23.13
N GLY A 30 -56.30 -46.84 -23.08
CA GLY A 30 -57.62 -47.04 -22.45
C GLY A 30 -58.28 -45.66 -22.24
N ASP A 31 -59.01 -45.10 -23.21
CA ASP A 31 -60.48 -45.26 -23.46
C ASP A 31 -61.34 -44.94 -22.22
N ALA A 32 -62.44 -44.18 -22.24
CA ALA A 32 -63.20 -43.48 -23.28
C ALA A 32 -64.27 -42.59 -22.59
N ALA A 33 -64.79 -41.59 -23.34
CA ALA A 33 -66.20 -41.16 -23.50
C ALA A 33 -67.15 -41.00 -22.27
N ALA A 34 -68.19 -40.16 -22.26
CA ALA A 34 -68.73 -39.06 -23.06
C ALA A 34 -70.05 -38.60 -22.35
N ALA A 35 -70.46 -37.35 -22.58
CA ALA A 35 -71.81 -36.81 -22.86
C ALA A 35 -73.07 -37.29 -22.05
N ALA A 36 -74.16 -36.55 -21.79
CA ALA A 36 -74.65 -35.21 -22.12
C ALA A 36 -75.87 -34.82 -21.23
N ALA A 37 -76.14 -33.51 -21.21
CA ALA A 37 -77.44 -32.79 -21.29
C ALA A 37 -78.58 -32.99 -20.26
N GLY A 38 -79.08 -31.84 -19.78
CA GLY A 38 -80.42 -31.63 -19.25
C GLY A 38 -80.66 -30.15 -18.89
N ALA A 39 -81.48 -29.46 -19.69
CA ALA A 39 -81.76 -28.03 -19.63
C ALA A 39 -82.82 -27.65 -18.56
N GLY A 40 -82.82 -26.37 -18.15
CA GLY A 40 -83.92 -25.76 -17.39
C GLY A 40 -83.67 -24.28 -17.09
N ALA A 41 -84.45 -23.40 -17.72
CA ALA A 41 -84.37 -21.94 -17.63
C ALA A 41 -84.95 -21.37 -16.32
N GLY A 42 -84.45 -20.21 -15.89
CA GLY A 42 -85.04 -19.40 -14.83
C GLY A 42 -84.34 -18.05 -14.71
N ALA A 43 -85.01 -16.99 -15.14
CA ALA A 43 -84.56 -15.61 -15.07
C ALA A 43 -84.58 -15.07 -13.63
N GLY A 44 -83.54 -14.31 -13.26
CA GLY A 44 -83.48 -13.55 -12.02
C GLY A 44 -82.24 -12.65 -11.98
N THR A 45 -82.43 -11.34 -12.19
CA THR A 45 -81.42 -10.30 -11.90
C THR A 45 -81.17 -10.25 -10.40
N PRO A 46 -79.91 -10.10 -9.94
CA PRO A 46 -79.63 -8.90 -9.15
C PRO A 46 -78.24 -8.29 -9.37
N ALA A 47 -78.23 -6.97 -9.20
CA ALA A 47 -77.19 -6.14 -8.59
C ALA A 47 -75.81 -6.03 -9.26
N ALA A 48 -75.55 -4.82 -9.75
CA ALA A 48 -74.23 -4.29 -10.00
C ALA A 48 -73.37 -4.35 -8.72
N ALA A 49 -72.54 -5.38 -8.61
CA ALA A 49 -71.43 -5.40 -7.67
C ALA A 49 -70.31 -4.51 -8.21
N ASP A 50 -70.00 -3.49 -7.42
CA ASP A 50 -68.86 -2.60 -7.50
C ASP A 50 -67.55 -3.36 -7.83
N ARG A 51 -67.06 -3.19 -9.08
CA ARG A 51 -65.75 -3.71 -9.51
C ARG A 51 -64.63 -2.68 -9.36
N SER A 52 -64.79 -1.65 -8.52
CA SER A 52 -63.80 -0.56 -8.39
C SER A 52 -62.77 -0.75 -7.26
N ALA A 53 -62.69 -1.91 -6.60
CA ALA A 53 -61.86 -2.06 -5.39
C ALA A 53 -60.68 -3.06 -5.48
N ALA A 54 -60.39 -3.67 -6.63
CA ALA A 54 -59.40 -4.74 -6.75
C ALA A 54 -58.06 -4.37 -7.42
N ASP A 55 -57.80 -3.09 -7.74
CA ASP A 55 -56.54 -2.68 -8.39
C ASP A 55 -55.88 -1.48 -7.72
N ARG A 56 -55.78 -1.52 -6.38
CA ARG A 56 -54.83 -0.64 -5.69
C ARG A 56 -53.45 -1.28 -5.79
N PRO A 57 -52.47 -0.68 -6.49
CA PRO A 57 -51.10 -1.18 -6.42
C PRO A 57 -50.69 -1.17 -4.95
N GLY A 58 -50.40 -2.35 -4.41
CA GLY A 58 -49.87 -2.48 -3.05
C GLY A 58 -48.64 -1.58 -2.90
N PRO A 59 -48.36 -1.05 -1.69
CA PRO A 59 -47.23 -0.16 -1.48
C PRO A 59 -45.96 -0.80 -2.02
N GLU A 60 -45.32 -0.14 -3.00
CA GLU A 60 -44.10 -0.65 -3.60
C GLU A 60 -43.09 -0.96 -2.49
N PRO A 61 -42.48 -2.17 -2.50
CA PRO A 61 -41.53 -2.54 -1.47
C PRO A 61 -40.39 -1.53 -1.46
N LYS A 62 -40.20 -0.84 -0.33
CA LYS A 62 -39.14 0.16 -0.16
C LYS A 62 -37.81 -0.47 -0.58
N PRO A 63 -37.08 0.11 -1.55
CA PRO A 63 -35.83 -0.47 -2.02
C PRO A 63 -34.87 -0.59 -0.82
N GLY A 64 -34.36 -1.80 -0.60
CA GLY A 64 -33.40 -2.04 0.49
C GLY A 64 -32.16 -1.14 0.35
N GLY A 65 -31.51 -0.79 1.46
CA GLY A 65 -30.42 0.20 1.49
C GLY A 65 -29.31 -0.02 0.45
N TRP A 66 -29.00 -1.28 0.12
CA TRP A 66 -28.06 -1.62 -0.96
C TRP A 66 -28.49 -1.14 -2.36
N ALA A 67 -29.79 -1.22 -2.68
CA ALA A 67 -30.31 -0.76 -3.96
C ALA A 67 -30.17 0.76 -4.13
N ALA A 68 -30.28 1.50 -3.03
CA ALA A 68 -30.05 2.95 -3.00
C ALA A 68 -28.56 3.34 -3.01
N LEU A 69 -27.71 2.58 -2.32
CA LEU A 69 -26.26 2.84 -2.19
C LEU A 69 -25.46 2.43 -3.44
N ARG A 70 -25.83 1.32 -4.08
CA ARG A 70 -25.10 0.75 -5.22
C ARG A 70 -24.84 1.75 -6.37
N PRO A 71 -25.80 2.58 -6.83
CA PRO A 71 -25.54 3.57 -7.87
C PRO A 71 -24.51 4.61 -7.47
N LEU A 72 -24.48 5.01 -6.18
CA LEU A 72 -23.49 5.96 -5.66
C LEU A 72 -22.09 5.34 -5.65
N LEU A 73 -21.94 4.13 -5.11
CA LEU A 73 -20.66 3.41 -5.10
C LEU A 73 -20.14 3.14 -6.51
N LEU A 74 -21.02 2.74 -7.43
CA LEU A 74 -20.65 2.50 -8.83
C LEU A 74 -20.16 3.79 -9.51
N ARG A 75 -20.84 4.91 -9.25
CA ARG A 75 -20.42 6.23 -9.74
C ARG A 75 -19.05 6.60 -9.18
N MET A 76 -18.88 6.49 -7.86
CA MET A 76 -17.62 6.83 -7.19
C MET A 76 -16.46 5.98 -7.71
N HIS A 77 -16.59 4.66 -7.66
CA HIS A 77 -15.56 3.73 -8.14
C HIS A 77 -15.24 3.94 -9.63
N PHE A 78 -16.24 4.25 -10.47
CA PHE A 78 -16.01 4.54 -11.89
C PHE A 78 -15.22 5.84 -12.11
N TYR A 79 -15.61 6.95 -11.48
CA TYR A 79 -14.95 8.24 -11.69
C TYR A 79 -13.59 8.32 -11.00
N ALA A 80 -13.49 7.85 -9.75
CA ALA A 80 -12.21 7.74 -9.07
C ALA A 80 -11.28 6.77 -9.83
N GLY A 81 -11.79 5.63 -10.30
CA GLY A 81 -11.06 4.69 -11.14
C GLY A 81 -10.75 5.17 -12.56
N LEU A 82 -11.22 6.35 -12.98
CA LEU A 82 -10.86 6.97 -14.26
C LEU A 82 -9.86 8.13 -14.05
N LEU A 83 -10.07 8.93 -13.01
CA LEU A 83 -9.27 10.13 -12.72
C LEU A 83 -8.01 9.81 -11.92
N ILE A 84 -8.11 8.93 -10.92
CA ILE A 84 -7.01 8.58 -10.01
C ILE A 84 -6.23 7.37 -10.53
N ALA A 85 -6.81 6.56 -11.42
CA ALA A 85 -6.15 5.36 -11.93
C ALA A 85 -4.76 5.60 -12.58
N PRO A 86 -4.49 6.67 -13.34
CA PRO A 86 -3.15 6.95 -13.84
C PRO A 86 -2.15 7.21 -12.69
N LEU A 87 -2.62 7.87 -11.63
CA LEU A 87 -1.83 8.17 -10.45
C LEU A 87 -1.47 6.85 -9.73
N LEU A 88 -2.47 6.00 -9.49
CA LEU A 88 -2.26 4.67 -8.88
C LEU A 88 -1.40 3.75 -9.74
N PHE A 89 -1.49 3.83 -11.06
CA PHE A 89 -0.65 3.02 -11.95
C PHE A 89 0.81 3.37 -11.80
N LEU A 90 1.12 4.67 -11.80
CA LEU A 90 2.49 5.15 -11.67
C LEU A 90 3.02 4.89 -10.26
N ALA A 91 2.23 5.13 -9.21
CA ALA A 91 2.60 4.76 -7.83
C ALA A 91 2.88 3.25 -7.68
N ALA A 92 2.06 2.38 -8.29
CA ALA A 92 2.30 0.94 -8.29
C ALA A 92 3.57 0.55 -9.07
N ALA A 93 3.83 1.19 -10.21
CA ALA A 93 5.03 0.94 -11.01
C ALA A 93 6.30 1.38 -10.29
N THR A 94 6.32 2.58 -9.69
CA THR A 94 7.47 3.06 -8.92
C THR A 94 7.66 2.26 -7.63
N GLY A 95 6.56 1.88 -6.96
CA GLY A 95 6.60 1.02 -5.77
C GLY A 95 7.13 -0.38 -6.06
N LEU A 96 6.81 -0.96 -7.23
CA LEU A 96 7.38 -2.23 -7.68
C LEU A 96 8.90 -2.14 -7.87
N LEU A 97 9.38 -1.07 -8.51
CA LEU A 97 10.82 -0.83 -8.66
C LEU A 97 11.50 -0.63 -7.30
N TYR A 98 10.86 0.13 -6.42
CA TYR A 98 11.38 0.39 -5.09
C TYR A 98 11.46 -0.87 -4.23
N ALA A 99 10.43 -1.72 -4.22
CA ALA A 99 10.46 -3.00 -3.52
C ALA A 99 11.56 -3.93 -4.05
N GLY A 100 11.86 -3.88 -5.36
CA GLY A 100 12.94 -4.64 -5.99
C GLY A 100 14.34 -4.08 -5.73
N SER A 101 14.46 -2.83 -5.25
CA SER A 101 15.75 -2.17 -5.05
C SER A 101 16.63 -2.90 -4.03
N TRP A 102 16.06 -3.49 -2.98
CA TRP A 102 16.81 -4.25 -1.97
C TRP A 102 17.67 -5.38 -2.55
N GLN A 103 17.17 -6.07 -3.57
CA GLN A 103 17.93 -7.14 -4.23
C GLN A 103 18.86 -6.57 -5.31
N ALA A 104 18.42 -5.54 -6.03
CA ALA A 104 19.22 -4.91 -7.06
C ALA A 104 20.49 -4.27 -6.49
N GLU A 105 20.41 -3.64 -5.32
CA GLU A 105 21.56 -2.99 -4.68
C GLU A 105 22.65 -3.95 -4.26
N LYS A 106 22.29 -5.19 -3.85
CA LYS A 106 23.28 -6.24 -3.55
C LYS A 106 24.10 -6.66 -4.78
N ILE A 107 23.57 -6.42 -5.98
CA ILE A 107 24.23 -6.75 -7.25
C ILE A 107 25.01 -5.54 -7.77
N ILE A 108 24.39 -4.36 -7.70
CA ILE A 108 24.97 -3.13 -8.26
C ILE A 108 26.13 -2.61 -7.42
N TYR A 109 26.05 -2.76 -6.11
CA TYR A 109 27.06 -2.30 -5.15
C TYR A 109 27.75 -3.49 -4.45
N ALA A 110 27.91 -4.62 -5.15
CA ALA A 110 28.49 -5.83 -4.57
C ALA A 110 29.93 -5.56 -4.06
N ASP A 111 30.71 -4.84 -4.86
CA ASP A 111 32.12 -4.52 -4.55
C ASP A 111 32.24 -3.66 -3.28
N GLU A 112 31.29 -2.75 -3.01
CA GLU A 112 31.30 -1.96 -1.78
C GLU A 112 30.66 -2.71 -0.59
N LEU A 113 29.70 -3.59 -0.84
CA LEU A 113 28.92 -4.24 0.21
C LEU A 113 29.55 -5.51 0.77
N THR A 114 30.43 -6.15 0.00
CA THR A 114 31.01 -7.45 0.35
C THR A 114 32.52 -7.42 0.33
N VAL A 115 33.13 -8.18 1.24
CA VAL A 115 34.58 -8.35 1.30
C VAL A 115 35.06 -9.33 0.24
N ASP A 116 36.24 -9.09 -0.33
CA ASP A 116 36.89 -10.03 -1.26
C ASP A 116 37.17 -11.39 -0.61
N ARG A 117 37.54 -11.37 0.67
CA ARG A 117 37.86 -12.58 1.44
C ARG A 117 37.61 -12.40 2.92
N VAL A 118 36.83 -13.32 3.49
CA VAL A 118 36.65 -13.44 4.94
C VAL A 118 37.99 -13.78 5.62
N GLY A 119 38.45 -12.88 6.48
CA GLY A 119 39.67 -13.05 7.29
C GLY A 119 39.44 -13.82 8.58
N GLU A 120 40.53 -14.14 9.30
CA GLU A 120 40.45 -14.91 10.56
C GLU A 120 39.85 -14.10 11.73
N ALA A 121 40.16 -12.81 11.80
CA ALA A 121 39.66 -11.90 12.82
C ALA A 121 39.52 -10.49 12.26
N ALA A 122 38.42 -9.81 12.59
CA ALA A 122 38.25 -8.41 12.25
C ALA A 122 39.21 -7.54 13.08
N VAL A 123 39.77 -6.49 12.46
CA VAL A 123 40.53 -5.47 13.18
C VAL A 123 39.59 -4.59 14.01
N PRO A 124 40.09 -3.88 15.05
CA PRO A 124 39.26 -3.01 15.88
C PRO A 124 38.46 -2.01 15.04
N LEU A 125 37.23 -1.71 15.47
CA LEU A 125 36.33 -0.79 14.77
C LEU A 125 36.93 0.62 14.71
N SER A 126 37.68 1.04 15.72
CA SER A 126 38.47 2.28 15.68
C SER A 126 39.48 2.31 14.53
N THR A 127 40.08 1.18 14.16
CA THR A 127 41.03 1.08 13.04
C THR A 127 40.29 1.26 11.71
N GLN A 128 39.11 0.66 11.58
CA GLN A 128 38.26 0.80 10.40
C GLN A 128 37.77 2.25 10.23
N VAL A 129 37.35 2.88 11.33
CA VAL A 129 36.97 4.31 11.35
C VAL A 129 38.14 5.21 10.99
N ALA A 130 39.35 4.90 11.46
CA ALA A 130 40.55 5.66 11.10
C ALA A 130 40.88 5.55 9.61
N ALA A 131 40.76 4.36 9.01
CA ALA A 131 40.93 4.16 7.58
C ALA A 131 39.92 4.98 6.76
N ALA A 132 38.65 4.97 7.16
CA ALA A 132 37.62 5.77 6.52
C ALA A 132 37.91 7.27 6.62
N ARG A 133 38.30 7.78 7.80
CA ARG A 133 38.70 9.20 7.99
C ARG A 133 39.90 9.58 7.14
N HIS A 134 40.83 8.65 6.91
CA HIS A 134 41.97 8.91 6.03
C HIS A 134 41.54 9.02 4.56
N ALA A 135 40.57 8.23 4.12
CA ALA A 135 40.03 8.28 2.77
C ALA A 135 39.13 9.49 2.51
N GLU A 136 38.38 9.96 3.52
CA GLU A 136 37.50 11.14 3.45
C GLU A 136 37.85 12.17 4.55
N PRO A 137 38.97 12.92 4.41
CA PRO A 137 39.46 13.82 5.47
C PRO A 137 38.53 14.98 5.82
N GLU A 138 37.69 15.41 4.87
CA GLU A 138 36.72 16.49 5.06
C GLU A 138 35.41 16.00 5.74
N GLY A 139 35.25 14.68 5.88
CA GLY A 139 34.05 14.07 6.46
C GLY A 139 34.10 14.01 7.99
N LYS A 140 33.00 14.40 8.64
CA LYS A 140 32.78 14.20 10.08
C LYS A 140 32.00 12.91 10.29
N VAL A 141 32.63 11.93 10.96
CA VAL A 141 31.98 10.66 11.29
C VAL A 141 30.85 10.89 12.29
N VAL A 142 29.63 10.50 11.92
CA VAL A 142 28.42 10.65 12.74
C VAL A 142 27.87 9.31 13.21
N ALA A 143 28.04 8.26 12.42
CA ALA A 143 27.65 6.91 12.80
C ALA A 143 28.54 5.86 12.13
N VAL A 144 28.55 4.66 12.71
CA VAL A 144 29.22 3.48 12.16
C VAL A 144 28.27 2.31 12.24
N TRP A 145 28.09 1.58 11.14
CA TRP A 145 27.41 0.29 11.13
C TRP A 145 28.49 -0.78 10.96
N PRO A 146 28.88 -1.46 12.05
CA PRO A 146 29.78 -2.60 11.96
C PRO A 146 29.24 -3.62 10.97
N ALA A 147 30.15 -4.36 10.33
CA ALA A 147 29.80 -5.47 9.45
C ALA A 147 28.74 -6.37 10.10
N PRO A 148 27.53 -6.51 9.50
CA PRO A 148 26.44 -7.30 10.06
C PRO A 148 26.69 -8.82 10.02
N ASP A 149 27.58 -9.28 9.15
CA ASP A 149 27.98 -10.66 8.98
C ASP A 149 29.45 -10.72 8.49
N ALA A 150 29.98 -11.93 8.34
CA ALA A 150 31.39 -12.14 7.98
C ALA A 150 31.73 -11.74 6.53
N GLU A 151 30.74 -11.64 5.64
CA GLU A 151 30.95 -11.29 4.24
C GLU A 151 30.75 -9.80 3.98
N ALA A 152 30.16 -9.07 4.93
CA ALA A 152 29.83 -7.67 4.76
C ALA A 152 30.96 -6.71 5.15
N THR A 153 31.00 -5.55 4.49
CA THR A 153 31.85 -4.43 4.88
C THR A 153 31.25 -3.62 6.03
N THR A 154 32.10 -2.96 6.81
CA THR A 154 31.69 -1.94 7.78
C THR A 154 31.37 -0.64 7.06
N ARG A 155 30.29 0.03 7.47
CA ARG A 155 29.87 1.31 6.91
C ARG A 155 30.17 2.44 7.87
N VAL A 156 31.03 3.37 7.46
CA VAL A 156 31.34 4.58 8.24
C VAL A 156 30.59 5.74 7.61
N ILE A 157 29.58 6.25 8.32
CA ILE A 157 28.68 7.30 7.85
C ILE A 157 29.21 8.65 8.28
N MET A 158 29.37 9.55 7.31
CA MET A 158 29.96 10.87 7.51
C MET A 158 29.07 11.98 6.96
N GLU A 159 28.99 13.07 7.71
CA GLU A 159 28.59 14.37 7.18
C GLU A 159 29.77 14.94 6.39
N ALA A 160 29.54 15.33 5.13
CA ALA A 160 30.59 15.86 4.26
C ALA A 160 30.08 17.11 3.54
N PRO A 161 30.96 18.08 3.24
CA PRO A 161 30.58 19.29 2.53
C PRO A 161 30.06 18.97 1.11
N GLY A 162 29.12 19.78 0.63
CA GLY A 162 28.59 19.67 -0.74
C GLY A 162 27.51 18.60 -0.94
N LEU A 163 27.05 17.93 0.11
CA LEU A 163 25.91 17.00 0.07
C LEU A 163 24.58 17.73 0.33
N ALA A 164 23.49 17.22 -0.25
CA ALA A 164 22.16 17.76 0.01
C ALA A 164 21.69 17.44 1.44
N GLU A 165 20.68 18.17 1.92
CA GLU A 165 20.10 17.94 3.25
C GLU A 165 19.63 16.49 3.42
N GLY A 166 20.14 15.83 4.46
CA GLY A 166 19.88 14.43 4.77
C GLY A 166 20.68 13.40 3.98
N GLU A 167 21.55 13.83 3.07
CA GLU A 167 22.55 12.97 2.45
C GLU A 167 23.83 12.91 3.29
N THR A 168 24.49 11.77 3.24
CA THR A 168 25.73 11.47 3.96
C THR A 168 26.70 10.76 3.02
N ARG A 169 28.00 10.88 3.27
CA ARG A 169 29.01 10.05 2.64
C ARG A 169 29.18 8.78 3.47
N THR A 170 28.85 7.62 2.90
CA THR A 170 29.11 6.34 3.55
C THR A 170 30.35 5.70 2.92
N VAL A 171 31.37 5.50 3.73
CA VAL A 171 32.60 4.80 3.36
C VAL A 171 32.49 3.33 3.75
N PHE A 172 32.80 2.43 2.83
CA PHE A 172 32.76 0.99 3.03
C PHE A 172 34.17 0.49 3.30
N VAL A 173 34.35 -0.21 4.42
CA VAL A 173 35.66 -0.64 4.91
C VAL A 173 35.63 -2.13 5.15
N ASP A 174 36.60 -2.84 4.57
CA ASP A 174 36.85 -4.25 4.85
C ASP A 174 37.23 -4.41 6.35
N PRO A 175 36.43 -5.12 7.16
CA PRO A 175 36.67 -5.29 8.58
C PRO A 175 37.93 -6.13 8.89
N TYR A 176 38.49 -6.87 7.94
CA TYR A 176 39.65 -7.73 8.12
C TYR A 176 40.97 -7.06 7.72
N THR A 177 40.93 -6.18 6.72
CA THR A 177 42.14 -5.53 6.18
C THR A 177 42.21 -4.03 6.46
N ALA A 178 41.10 -3.41 6.90
CA ALA A 178 40.92 -1.96 6.95
C ALA A 178 41.12 -1.25 5.60
N GLN A 179 41.03 -1.98 4.49
CA GLN A 179 40.99 -1.41 3.15
C GLN A 179 39.63 -0.71 2.93
N VAL A 180 39.65 0.40 2.21
CA VAL A 180 38.43 1.11 1.79
C VAL A 180 38.01 0.59 0.43
N ASP A 181 36.83 -0.03 0.37
CA ASP A 181 36.31 -0.70 -0.83
C ASP A 181 35.39 0.22 -1.64
N GLY A 182 35.00 1.36 -1.08
CA GLY A 182 34.29 2.39 -1.80
C GLY A 182 33.71 3.47 -0.91
N ALA A 183 33.13 4.47 -1.54
CA ALA A 183 32.47 5.58 -0.86
C ALA A 183 31.26 6.04 -1.68
N LEU A 184 30.06 5.95 -1.10
CA LEU A 184 28.80 6.26 -1.77
C LEU A 184 28.06 7.39 -1.05
N THR A 185 27.35 8.22 -1.82
CA THR A 185 26.37 9.16 -1.23
C THR A 185 25.09 8.40 -0.88
N THR A 186 24.72 8.41 0.39
CA THR A 186 23.61 7.65 0.95
C THR A 186 22.64 8.55 1.71
N LYS A 187 21.38 8.11 1.85
CA LYS A 187 20.36 8.82 2.64
C LYS A 187 19.78 7.89 3.71
N GLY A 188 20.18 8.10 4.96
CA GLY A 188 19.88 7.14 6.04
C GLY A 188 20.44 5.76 5.70
N ASP A 189 19.59 4.72 5.71
CA ASP A 189 19.96 3.36 5.30
C ASP A 189 19.97 3.09 3.80
N ALA A 190 19.55 4.04 2.98
CA ALA A 190 19.43 3.86 1.53
C ALA A 190 20.74 4.14 0.79
N LEU A 191 21.19 3.13 0.03
CA LEU A 191 22.23 3.29 -0.99
C LEU A 191 21.68 4.11 -2.18
N PRO A 192 22.52 4.58 -3.12
CA PRO A 192 22.09 5.60 -4.09
C PRO A 192 20.87 5.20 -4.93
N LEU A 193 20.75 3.92 -5.32
CA LEU A 193 19.64 3.45 -6.16
C LEU A 193 18.32 3.50 -5.39
N ARG A 194 18.28 2.96 -4.17
CA ARG A 194 17.10 2.91 -3.33
C ARG A 194 16.75 4.29 -2.80
N ALA A 195 17.72 5.15 -2.52
CA ALA A 195 17.47 6.56 -2.19
C ALA A 195 16.74 7.27 -3.34
N TRP A 196 17.25 7.10 -4.57
CA TRP A 196 16.62 7.66 -5.77
C TRP A 196 15.22 7.09 -6.01
N LEU A 197 15.04 5.77 -5.89
CA LEU A 197 13.74 5.10 -6.07
C LEU A 197 12.74 5.43 -4.97
N SER A 198 13.20 5.63 -3.73
CA SER A 198 12.37 6.11 -2.62
C SER A 198 11.80 7.48 -2.93
N GLU A 199 12.65 8.42 -3.37
CA GLU A 199 12.20 9.77 -3.75
C GLU A 199 11.30 9.73 -5.00
N PHE A 200 11.63 8.87 -5.97
CA PHE A 200 10.80 8.67 -7.15
C PHE A 200 9.42 8.09 -6.80
N HIS A 201 9.32 7.18 -5.83
CA HIS A 201 8.04 6.66 -5.37
C HIS A 201 7.27 7.69 -4.52
N ALA A 202 7.96 8.40 -3.63
CA ALA A 202 7.34 9.37 -2.72
C ALA A 202 6.89 10.65 -3.43
N SER A 203 7.61 11.11 -4.46
CA SER A 203 7.36 12.41 -5.09
C SER A 203 7.51 12.44 -6.61
N LEU A 204 7.87 11.34 -7.27
CA LEU A 204 8.26 11.33 -8.69
C LEU A 204 9.42 12.28 -9.02
N GLN A 205 10.20 12.68 -8.01
CA GLN A 205 11.22 13.74 -8.10
C GLN A 205 10.66 15.11 -8.51
N LEU A 206 9.39 15.37 -8.19
CA LEU A 206 8.72 16.65 -8.43
C LEU A 206 8.58 17.49 -7.15
N GLY A 207 9.35 17.15 -6.10
CA GLY A 207 9.33 17.84 -4.81
C GLY A 207 7.94 17.86 -4.18
N GLU A 208 7.50 19.01 -3.68
CA GLU A 208 6.22 19.14 -2.98
C GLU A 208 5.00 18.78 -3.83
N PHE A 209 5.03 19.13 -5.12
CA PHE A 209 3.93 18.77 -6.03
C PHE A 209 3.78 17.25 -6.12
N GLY A 210 4.92 16.56 -6.22
CA GLY A 210 5.03 15.12 -6.17
C GLY A 210 4.46 14.49 -4.90
N ARG A 211 4.85 15.04 -3.73
CA ARG A 211 4.35 14.55 -2.44
C ARG A 211 2.83 14.66 -2.33
N ASN A 212 2.26 15.78 -2.80
CA ASN A 212 0.81 15.97 -2.84
C ASN A 212 0.14 14.99 -3.81
N TYR A 213 0.76 14.73 -4.96
CA TYR A 213 0.30 13.71 -5.90
C TYR A 213 0.24 12.32 -5.25
N SER A 214 1.30 11.90 -4.55
CA SER A 214 1.40 10.57 -3.96
C SER A 214 0.39 10.38 -2.83
N GLU A 215 0.22 11.40 -1.98
CA GLU A 215 -0.81 11.38 -0.94
C GLU A 215 -2.22 11.38 -1.54
N LEU A 216 -2.48 12.13 -2.61
CA LEU A 216 -3.76 12.08 -3.31
C LEU A 216 -4.03 10.67 -3.85
N ALA A 217 -3.04 10.00 -4.44
CA ALA A 217 -3.16 8.63 -4.90
C ALA A 217 -3.45 7.67 -3.73
N ALA A 218 -2.64 7.73 -2.66
CA ALA A 218 -2.79 6.89 -1.47
C ALA A 218 -4.16 7.08 -0.81
N SER A 219 -4.65 8.32 -0.71
CA SER A 219 -5.92 8.65 -0.07
C SER A 219 -7.15 8.14 -0.81
N TRP A 220 -7.08 7.96 -2.13
CA TRP A 220 -8.18 7.39 -2.93
C TRP A 220 -8.11 5.86 -3.06
N LEU A 221 -6.95 5.25 -2.85
CA LEU A 221 -6.75 3.81 -3.04
C LEU A 221 -7.73 2.98 -2.21
N TRP A 222 -7.82 3.21 -0.90
CA TRP A 222 -8.75 2.48 -0.03
C TRP A 222 -10.22 2.71 -0.41
N VAL A 223 -10.60 3.93 -0.80
CA VAL A 223 -11.97 4.27 -1.24
C VAL A 223 -12.37 3.46 -2.47
N VAL A 224 -11.48 3.40 -3.47
CA VAL A 224 -11.72 2.65 -4.71
C VAL A 224 -11.70 1.14 -4.43
N ALA A 225 -10.78 0.65 -3.59
CA ALA A 225 -10.67 -0.75 -3.22
C ALA A 225 -11.92 -1.25 -2.46
N LEU A 226 -12.32 -0.57 -1.38
CA LEU A 226 -13.51 -0.92 -0.60
C LEU A 226 -14.79 -0.77 -1.43
N GLY A 227 -14.90 0.31 -2.21
CA GLY A 227 -16.03 0.50 -3.12
C GLY A 227 -16.13 -0.61 -4.17
N GLY A 228 -14.99 -1.03 -4.74
CA GLY A 228 -14.91 -2.13 -5.70
C GLY A 228 -15.28 -3.47 -5.08
N ALA A 229 -14.74 -3.78 -3.89
CA ALA A 229 -15.05 -4.99 -3.14
C ALA A 229 -16.55 -5.07 -2.81
N ALA A 230 -17.14 -3.99 -2.29
CA ALA A 230 -18.57 -3.93 -2.00
C ALA A 230 -19.42 -4.17 -3.26
N LEU A 231 -19.09 -3.53 -4.39
CA LEU A 231 -19.78 -3.73 -5.67
C LEU A 231 -19.67 -5.17 -6.17
N TRP A 232 -18.52 -5.81 -6.01
CA TRP A 232 -18.28 -7.19 -6.43
C TRP A 232 -19.04 -8.19 -5.56
N ILE A 233 -18.94 -8.05 -4.23
CA ILE A 233 -19.68 -8.86 -3.25
C ILE A 233 -21.18 -8.73 -3.50
N GLY A 234 -21.71 -7.51 -3.56
CA GLY A 234 -23.13 -7.29 -3.81
C GLY A 234 -23.63 -7.86 -5.14
N ARG A 235 -22.76 -7.97 -6.15
CA ARG A 235 -23.09 -8.58 -7.45
C ARG A 235 -23.04 -10.11 -7.45
N ARG A 236 -22.13 -10.71 -6.68
CA ARG A 236 -21.83 -12.15 -6.71
C ARG A 236 -22.23 -12.90 -5.43
N ARG A 237 -22.86 -12.24 -4.45
CA ARG A 237 -23.23 -12.83 -3.15
C ARG A 237 -23.99 -14.15 -3.23
N THR A 238 -24.81 -14.34 -4.26
CA THR A 238 -25.60 -15.58 -4.46
C THR A 238 -24.86 -16.66 -5.25
N ARG A 239 -23.66 -16.38 -5.77
CA ARG A 239 -22.82 -17.30 -6.55
C ARG A 239 -21.41 -17.38 -5.95
N LYS A 240 -21.29 -18.05 -4.80
CA LYS A 240 -20.06 -18.13 -3.98
C LYS A 240 -18.81 -18.47 -4.79
N THR A 241 -18.87 -19.44 -5.70
CA THR A 241 -17.72 -19.82 -6.55
C THR A 241 -17.25 -18.68 -7.46
N ARG A 242 -18.19 -17.91 -8.05
CA ARG A 242 -17.88 -16.76 -8.92
C ARG A 242 -17.55 -15.49 -8.15
N LEU A 243 -17.60 -15.52 -6.82
CA LEU A 243 -17.10 -14.44 -5.96
C LEU A 243 -15.57 -14.50 -5.89
N VAL A 244 -15.02 -15.71 -5.70
CA VAL A 244 -13.58 -15.92 -5.42
C VAL A 244 -12.78 -16.44 -6.62
N LEU A 245 -13.43 -16.95 -7.67
CA LEU A 245 -12.78 -17.44 -8.88
C LEU A 245 -13.27 -16.71 -10.14
N PRO A 246 -12.37 -16.41 -11.10
CA PRO A 246 -12.76 -15.76 -12.35
C PRO A 246 -13.54 -16.72 -13.26
N ASP A 247 -14.56 -16.19 -13.95
CA ASP A 247 -15.39 -16.90 -14.92
C ASP A 247 -14.60 -17.13 -16.22
N ARG A 248 -13.87 -18.25 -16.29
CA ARG A 248 -13.01 -18.61 -17.44
C ARG A 248 -13.79 -18.83 -18.74
N LYS A 249 -15.09 -19.14 -18.66
CA LYS A 249 -15.97 -19.36 -19.83
C LYS A 249 -16.53 -18.06 -20.41
N ALA A 250 -16.41 -16.94 -19.70
CA ALA A 250 -16.88 -15.65 -20.20
C ALA A 250 -15.95 -15.12 -21.31
N THR A 251 -16.51 -14.35 -22.25
CA THR A 251 -15.78 -13.68 -23.32
C THR A 251 -15.96 -12.16 -23.25
N GLY A 252 -15.12 -11.43 -23.99
CA GLY A 252 -15.17 -9.97 -24.10
C GLY A 252 -15.19 -9.22 -22.75
N ARG A 253 -16.06 -8.22 -22.63
CA ARG A 253 -16.20 -7.39 -21.42
C ARG A 253 -16.55 -8.19 -20.17
N ARG A 254 -17.34 -9.27 -20.29
CA ARG A 254 -17.74 -10.09 -19.14
C ARG A 254 -16.54 -10.85 -18.56
N LYS A 255 -15.61 -11.30 -19.41
CA LYS A 255 -14.34 -11.91 -18.97
C LYS A 255 -13.51 -10.92 -18.17
N THR A 256 -13.24 -9.74 -18.76
CA THR A 256 -12.46 -8.66 -18.11
C THR A 256 -13.05 -8.26 -16.77
N LEU A 257 -14.36 -8.12 -16.70
CA LEU A 257 -15.08 -7.79 -15.47
C LEU A 257 -15.01 -8.89 -14.42
N SER A 258 -14.94 -10.16 -14.82
CA SER A 258 -14.77 -11.26 -13.88
C SER A 258 -13.37 -11.28 -13.28
N TRP A 259 -12.35 -11.06 -14.11
CA TRP A 259 -10.96 -10.97 -13.64
C TRP A 259 -10.75 -9.75 -12.74
N HIS A 260 -11.22 -8.57 -13.16
CA HIS A 260 -11.14 -7.35 -12.36
C HIS A 260 -11.82 -7.50 -11.00
N GLY A 261 -13.03 -8.09 -10.97
CA GLY A 261 -13.74 -8.31 -9.72
C GLY A 261 -13.05 -9.30 -8.79
N THR A 262 -12.60 -10.44 -9.32
CA THR A 262 -11.96 -11.48 -8.50
C THR A 262 -10.59 -11.05 -7.99
N VAL A 263 -9.70 -10.55 -8.87
CA VAL A 263 -8.38 -10.08 -8.44
C VAL A 263 -8.50 -8.89 -7.50
N GLY A 264 -9.45 -7.99 -7.77
CA GLY A 264 -9.72 -6.85 -6.89
C GLY A 264 -10.18 -7.28 -5.50
N LEU A 265 -10.98 -8.35 -5.40
CA LEU A 265 -11.40 -8.90 -4.10
C LEU A 265 -10.21 -9.45 -3.30
N TRP A 266 -9.34 -10.23 -3.94
CA TRP A 266 -8.15 -10.80 -3.28
C TRP A 266 -7.14 -9.72 -2.88
N ALA A 267 -6.93 -8.71 -3.74
CA ALA A 267 -6.02 -7.62 -3.47
C ALA A 267 -6.56 -6.62 -2.43
N ALA A 268 -7.89 -6.52 -2.25
CA ALA A 268 -8.52 -5.44 -1.47
C ALA A 268 -7.92 -5.24 -0.09
N LEU A 269 -7.68 -6.32 0.67
CA LEU A 269 -7.09 -6.23 2.01
C LEU A 269 -5.69 -5.61 1.97
N GLY A 270 -4.83 -6.11 1.07
CA GLY A 270 -3.48 -5.58 0.88
C GLY A 270 -3.48 -4.13 0.40
N LEU A 271 -4.39 -3.76 -0.51
CA LEU A 271 -4.50 -2.37 -0.99
C LEU A 271 -4.98 -1.40 0.09
N VAL A 272 -5.88 -1.84 0.96
CA VAL A 272 -6.31 -1.04 2.12
C VAL A 272 -5.16 -0.89 3.12
N ALA A 273 -4.42 -1.97 3.40
CA ALA A 273 -3.26 -1.92 4.28
C ALA A 273 -2.16 -0.98 3.74
N LEU A 274 -1.83 -1.07 2.44
CA LEU A 274 -0.87 -0.18 1.77
C LEU A 274 -1.33 1.28 1.79
N SER A 275 -2.61 1.52 1.55
CA SER A 275 -3.19 2.86 1.60
C SER A 275 -3.14 3.44 3.02
N ALA A 276 -3.48 2.65 4.04
CA ALA A 276 -3.45 3.08 5.43
C ALA A 276 -2.02 3.40 5.89
N THR A 277 -1.08 2.51 5.62
CA THR A 277 0.34 2.68 5.98
C THR A 277 0.98 3.83 5.20
N GLY A 278 0.76 3.95 3.89
CA GLY A 278 1.30 5.07 3.10
C GLY A 278 0.79 6.45 3.57
N LEU A 279 -0.40 6.51 4.18
CA LEU A 279 -0.93 7.75 4.75
C LEU A 279 -0.29 8.12 6.10
N THR A 280 0.32 7.19 6.85
CA THR A 280 0.90 7.50 8.18
C THR A 280 2.12 8.41 8.11
N TRP A 281 2.83 8.46 6.98
CA TRP A 281 3.98 9.36 6.76
C TRP A 281 3.78 10.31 5.57
N SER A 282 2.53 10.52 5.14
CA SER A 282 2.22 11.50 4.10
C SER A 282 2.27 12.92 4.66
N LYS A 283 2.28 13.95 3.80
CA LYS A 283 2.46 15.35 4.23
C LYS A 283 1.35 15.80 5.19
N TYR A 284 0.08 15.65 4.82
CA TYR A 284 -1.03 16.18 5.61
C TYR A 284 -1.71 15.11 6.48
N ALA A 285 -2.05 13.96 5.89
CA ALA A 285 -2.64 12.87 6.68
C ALA A 285 -1.64 12.30 7.71
N GLY A 286 -0.35 12.19 7.33
CA GLY A 286 0.69 11.75 8.25
C GLY A 286 0.91 12.72 9.42
N GLU A 287 0.88 14.03 9.17
CA GLU A 287 0.94 15.04 10.24
C GLU A 287 -0.24 14.90 11.22
N ASN A 288 -1.47 14.72 10.72
CA ASN A 288 -2.64 14.50 11.57
C ASN A 288 -2.53 13.19 12.37
N ILE A 289 -1.96 12.13 11.78
CA ILE A 289 -1.72 10.84 12.44
C ILE A 289 -0.65 10.98 13.53
N GLY A 290 0.45 11.68 13.26
CA GLY A 290 1.50 11.97 14.22
C GLY A 290 0.99 12.76 15.43
N GLN A 291 0.28 13.86 15.19
CA GLN A 291 -0.34 14.65 16.27
C GLN A 291 -1.32 13.82 17.12
N LEU A 292 -2.06 12.90 16.50
CA LEU A 292 -2.95 12.00 17.23
C LEU A 292 -2.15 10.97 18.04
N GLN A 293 -1.09 10.41 17.47
CA GLN A 293 -0.20 9.47 18.13
C GLN A 293 0.46 10.10 19.36
N ASP A 294 0.96 11.34 19.26
CA ASP A 294 1.57 12.07 20.37
C ASP A 294 0.59 12.31 21.52
N ARG A 295 -0.63 12.77 21.21
CA ARG A 295 -1.69 13.01 22.20
C ARG A 295 -2.16 11.76 22.92
N LEU A 296 -1.98 10.59 22.29
CA LEU A 296 -2.33 9.29 22.86
C LEU A 296 -1.15 8.63 23.60
N GLY A 297 0.00 9.32 23.74
CA GLY A 297 1.21 8.75 24.35
C GLY A 297 1.81 7.61 23.51
N GLY A 298 1.56 7.62 22.21
CA GLY A 298 1.96 6.57 21.27
C GLY A 298 3.26 6.85 20.53
N ALA A 299 3.94 7.98 20.78
CA ALA A 299 5.19 8.36 20.12
C ALA A 299 6.29 7.29 20.30
N THR A 300 7.21 7.21 19.35
CA THR A 300 8.35 6.29 19.46
C THR A 300 9.28 6.75 20.59
N PRO A 301 9.53 5.93 21.62
CA PRO A 301 10.43 6.29 22.70
C PRO A 301 11.88 6.36 22.22
N SER A 302 12.72 7.14 22.91
CA SER A 302 14.16 7.23 22.69
C SER A 302 14.91 7.13 24.02
N VAL A 303 16.14 6.65 23.97
CA VAL A 303 17.01 6.55 25.14
C VAL A 303 17.48 7.93 25.63
N ALA A 304 17.67 8.06 26.94
CA ALA A 304 18.27 9.23 27.56
C ALA A 304 19.79 9.24 27.36
N ALA A 305 20.25 9.83 26.26
CA ALA A 305 21.68 9.98 25.94
C ALA A 305 22.32 11.28 26.47
N SER A 306 21.56 12.17 27.11
CA SER A 306 22.07 13.44 27.64
C SER A 306 22.99 13.23 28.84
N LEU A 307 24.21 13.76 28.78
CA LEU A 307 25.18 13.73 29.88
C LEU A 307 24.82 14.68 31.03
N THR A 308 23.86 15.59 30.81
CA THR A 308 23.33 16.48 31.86
C THR A 308 22.01 15.93 32.41
N PRO A 309 21.92 15.61 33.71
CA PRO A 309 20.67 15.16 34.33
C PRO A 309 19.56 16.20 34.20
N GLY A 310 18.39 15.79 33.69
CA GLY A 310 17.17 16.63 33.64
C GLY A 310 16.89 17.34 32.31
N GLN A 311 17.74 17.21 31.29
CA GLN A 311 17.37 17.52 29.91
C GLN A 311 16.64 16.31 29.30
N ALA A 312 15.34 16.47 29.02
CA ALA A 312 14.51 15.43 28.42
C ALA A 312 15.09 14.97 27.08
N ALA A 313 14.92 13.68 26.78
CA ALA A 313 15.22 13.06 25.49
C ALA A 313 14.32 13.68 24.40
N GLY A 314 14.80 14.75 23.78
CA GLY A 314 14.23 15.33 22.57
C GLY A 314 14.86 14.71 21.33
N GLY A 315 14.85 13.39 21.22
CA GLY A 315 15.31 12.66 20.06
C GLY A 315 14.13 12.34 19.15
N ASP A 316 13.62 13.34 18.43
CA ASP A 316 12.69 13.09 17.33
C ASP A 316 13.44 12.26 16.27
N GLU A 317 12.90 11.12 15.83
CA GLU A 317 13.52 10.28 14.78
C GLU A 317 13.57 11.00 13.41
N HIS A 318 13.04 12.23 13.33
CA HIS A 318 13.12 13.17 12.20
C HIS A 318 13.83 14.50 12.52
N ALA A 319 14.34 14.73 13.73
CA ALA A 319 15.05 15.97 14.12
C ALA A 319 16.57 15.88 13.93
N GLY A 320 17.02 15.28 12.83
CA GLY A 320 18.41 15.28 12.39
C GLY A 320 18.77 16.44 11.46
N HIS A 321 17.87 17.40 11.23
CA HIS A 321 18.10 18.52 10.32
C HIS A 321 17.73 19.82 11.00
N VAL A 322 18.76 20.55 11.40
CA VAL A 322 18.87 22.00 11.69
C VAL A 322 19.70 22.16 12.96
N MET A 323 21.00 22.31 12.77
CA MET A 323 21.81 23.14 13.65
C MET A 323 22.57 24.12 12.75
N THR A 324 22.16 25.38 12.79
CA THR A 324 22.99 26.49 12.32
C THR A 324 24.12 26.67 13.34
N GLU A 325 25.33 26.21 13.02
CA GLU A 325 26.54 26.54 13.77
C GLU A 325 27.14 27.84 13.21
N ASP A 326 26.96 28.93 13.94
CA ASP A 326 27.84 30.10 13.89
C ASP A 326 28.00 30.63 15.32
N MET A 327 28.96 30.08 16.06
CA MET A 327 29.73 30.80 17.08
C MET A 327 30.93 29.95 17.51
N GLU A 328 32.12 30.32 17.02
CA GLU A 328 33.40 29.83 17.52
C GLU A 328 33.61 30.25 18.98
N MET A 329 33.74 29.25 19.85
CA MET A 329 34.16 29.41 21.24
C MET A 329 35.26 28.39 21.55
N PRO A 330 36.20 28.72 22.46
CA PRO A 330 37.46 27.99 22.63
C PRO A 330 37.26 26.53 23.06
N PRO A 331 38.23 25.64 22.78
CA PRO A 331 38.08 24.20 22.94
C PRO A 331 37.81 23.83 24.40
N ALA A 332 36.68 23.17 24.63
CA ALA A 332 36.38 22.53 25.90
C ALA A 332 37.43 21.44 26.20
N PRO A 333 37.77 21.19 27.48
CA PRO A 333 38.72 20.14 27.84
C PRO A 333 38.24 18.80 27.29
N GLN A 334 39.14 18.09 26.61
CA GLN A 334 38.91 16.74 26.10
C GLN A 334 38.63 15.82 27.29
N THR A 335 37.35 15.56 27.57
CA THR A 335 36.97 14.42 28.40
C THR A 335 37.53 13.18 27.74
N ALA A 336 38.25 12.36 28.49
CA ALA A 336 38.77 11.09 27.98
C ALA A 336 37.60 10.28 27.40
N ASP A 337 37.65 10.00 26.10
CA ASP A 337 36.64 9.19 25.41
C ASP A 337 37.08 7.73 25.46
N ILE A 338 36.21 6.83 25.94
CA ILE A 338 36.47 5.39 25.98
C ILE A 338 36.70 4.77 24.59
N GLY A 339 36.27 5.46 23.53
CA GLY A 339 36.36 5.02 22.15
C GLY A 339 35.26 4.05 21.74
N ILE A 340 35.04 3.97 20.42
CA ILE A 340 33.94 3.20 19.82
C ILE A 340 34.00 1.70 20.14
N ASP A 341 35.19 1.10 20.24
CA ASP A 341 35.35 -0.33 20.54
C ASP A 341 34.79 -0.69 21.92
N ARG A 342 35.10 0.13 22.93
CA ARG A 342 34.59 -0.07 24.29
C ARG A 342 33.10 0.22 24.39
N ALA A 343 32.60 1.23 23.66
CA ALA A 343 31.18 1.53 23.61
C ALA A 343 30.38 0.36 23.01
N VAL A 344 30.86 -0.24 21.91
CA VAL A 344 30.23 -1.43 21.33
C VAL A 344 30.31 -2.62 22.28
N ALA A 345 31.44 -2.84 22.95
CA ALA A 345 31.56 -3.92 23.94
C ALA A 345 30.56 -3.76 25.10
N ALA A 346 30.45 -2.55 25.66
CA ALA A 346 29.50 -2.26 26.73
C ALA A 346 28.04 -2.42 26.26
N ALA A 347 27.71 -2.02 25.03
CA ALA A 347 26.37 -2.25 24.46
C ALA A 347 26.07 -3.76 24.31
N ARG A 348 27.04 -4.55 23.88
CA ARG A 348 26.91 -6.01 23.76
C ARG A 348 26.71 -6.69 25.11
N GLU A 349 27.44 -6.25 26.13
CA GLU A 349 27.24 -6.70 27.51
C GLU A 349 25.85 -6.32 28.05
N ALA A 350 25.30 -5.19 27.61
CA ALA A 350 23.94 -4.76 27.93
C ALA A 350 22.84 -5.47 27.11
N GLY A 351 23.19 -6.32 26.15
CA GLY A 351 22.26 -7.15 25.37
C GLY A 351 22.07 -6.77 23.91
N ALA A 352 22.71 -5.70 23.40
CA ALA A 352 22.65 -5.35 21.98
C ALA A 352 23.53 -6.30 21.15
N THR A 353 22.92 -7.19 20.39
CA THR A 353 23.63 -8.35 19.80
C THR A 353 23.79 -8.22 18.29
N GLU A 354 22.71 -7.96 17.57
CA GLU A 354 22.71 -8.11 16.11
C GLU A 354 22.54 -6.78 15.37
N TRP A 355 23.24 -6.66 14.24
CA TRP A 355 23.14 -5.57 13.25
C TRP A 355 23.07 -4.16 13.87
N LEU A 356 24.20 -3.69 14.37
CA LEU A 356 24.27 -2.45 15.15
C LEU A 356 24.43 -1.21 14.27
N GLN A 357 23.85 -0.11 14.74
CA GLN A 357 24.26 1.24 14.39
C GLN A 357 24.78 1.94 15.64
N VAL A 358 26.02 2.40 15.56
CA VAL A 358 26.70 3.15 16.61
C VAL A 358 26.72 4.61 16.21
N THR A 359 25.92 5.45 16.85
CA THR A 359 25.97 6.90 16.70
C THR A 359 27.04 7.46 17.63
N LEU A 360 27.96 8.27 17.10
CA LEU A 360 29.05 8.87 17.88
C LEU A 360 28.53 9.97 18.82
N PRO A 361 29.19 10.20 19.96
CA PRO A 361 28.79 11.24 20.91
C PRO A 361 28.92 12.62 20.26
N ALA A 362 27.83 13.39 20.35
CA ALA A 362 27.84 14.82 20.09
C ALA A 362 28.11 15.60 21.40
N LYS A 363 28.26 16.93 21.32
CA LYS A 363 28.51 17.76 22.50
C LYS A 363 27.40 17.57 23.54
N GLY A 364 27.77 17.05 24.72
CA GLY A 364 26.84 16.81 25.83
C GLY A 364 25.95 15.57 25.68
N GLN A 365 26.19 14.73 24.68
CA GLN A 365 25.48 13.46 24.44
C GLN A 365 26.44 12.28 24.49
N GLY A 366 25.95 11.12 24.92
CA GLY A 366 26.70 9.88 24.88
C GLY A 366 26.62 9.13 23.55
N TYR A 367 27.30 7.99 23.49
CA TYR A 367 27.13 7.03 22.39
C TYR A 367 25.70 6.48 22.41
N VAL A 368 25.12 6.27 21.24
CA VAL A 368 23.84 5.54 21.10
C VAL A 368 24.07 4.34 20.19
N VAL A 369 23.91 3.14 20.74
CA VAL A 369 24.01 1.89 20.01
C VAL A 369 22.61 1.32 19.83
N LYS A 370 22.16 1.16 18.59
CA LYS A 370 20.82 0.71 18.22
C LYS A 370 20.88 -0.51 17.31
N GLU A 371 20.13 -1.55 17.63
CA GLU A 371 19.91 -2.68 16.72
C GLU A 371 19.03 -2.25 15.52
N LYS A 372 19.32 -2.80 14.34
CA LYS A 372 18.65 -2.43 13.08
C LYS A 372 17.96 -3.59 12.39
N ASP A 373 17.83 -4.74 13.03
CA ASP A 373 17.13 -5.86 12.43
C ASP A 373 15.61 -5.62 12.44
N ARG A 374 15.08 -5.44 11.22
CA ARG A 374 13.65 -5.21 10.96
C ARG A 374 12.95 -6.47 10.48
N GLU A 375 13.67 -7.55 10.25
CA GLU A 375 13.08 -8.84 9.88
C GLU A 375 12.47 -9.48 11.11
N PHE A 376 11.41 -10.28 10.95
CA PHE A 376 10.75 -10.93 12.07
C PHE A 376 11.51 -12.18 12.51
N PRO A 377 11.83 -12.36 13.81
CA PRO A 377 11.52 -11.48 14.96
C PRO A 377 12.36 -10.20 14.99
N VAL A 378 11.71 -9.06 15.25
CA VAL A 378 12.33 -7.72 15.17
C VAL A 378 13.23 -7.44 16.38
N HIS A 379 14.44 -6.93 16.12
CA HIS A 379 15.43 -6.53 17.13
C HIS A 379 15.81 -5.05 16.93
N LEU A 380 15.31 -4.20 17.84
CA LEU A 380 15.45 -2.74 17.76
C LEU A 380 15.84 -2.13 19.11
N ASP A 381 16.49 -2.93 19.96
CA ASP A 381 16.90 -2.47 21.28
C ASP A 381 17.96 -1.37 21.13
N THR A 382 17.91 -0.39 22.04
CA THR A 382 18.78 0.78 22.00
C THR A 382 19.45 0.98 23.35
N VAL A 383 20.74 1.27 23.35
CA VAL A 383 21.57 1.46 24.54
C VAL A 383 22.28 2.81 24.43
N ALA A 384 22.17 3.65 25.46
CA ALA A 384 22.95 4.88 25.60
C ALA A 384 24.15 4.64 26.53
N ILE A 385 25.34 5.13 26.14
CA ILE A 385 26.59 4.87 26.85
C ILE A 385 27.35 6.18 27.08
N ASP A 386 27.83 6.36 28.31
CA ASP A 386 28.61 7.51 28.73
C ASP A 386 30.03 7.44 28.12
N PRO A 387 30.47 8.44 27.35
CA PRO A 387 31.75 8.42 26.68
C PRO A 387 32.93 8.55 27.66
N ALA A 388 32.70 9.04 28.89
CA ALA A 388 33.76 9.27 29.86
C ALA A 388 34.28 7.99 30.54
N ASP A 389 33.37 7.07 30.87
CA ASP A 389 33.68 5.88 31.67
C ASP A 389 33.09 4.58 31.11
N GLY A 390 32.28 4.65 30.05
CA GLY A 390 31.64 3.49 29.42
C GLY A 390 30.44 2.95 30.17
N ARG A 391 29.93 3.68 31.16
CA ARG A 391 28.74 3.31 31.91
C ARG A 391 27.51 3.37 31.01
N VAL A 392 26.69 2.32 31.08
CA VAL A 392 25.36 2.32 30.45
C VAL A 392 24.47 3.36 31.14
N MET A 393 23.99 4.34 30.38
CA MET A 393 23.16 5.43 30.86
C MET A 393 21.69 5.03 30.87
N ASP A 394 21.25 4.38 29.79
CA ASP A 394 19.86 3.99 29.58
C ASP A 394 19.78 2.84 28.59
N VAL A 395 18.75 2.00 28.72
CA VAL A 395 18.45 0.87 27.84
C VAL A 395 16.97 0.91 27.52
N LEU A 396 16.64 0.86 26.24
CA LEU A 396 15.27 0.84 25.76
C LEU A 396 15.07 -0.40 24.89
N SER A 397 14.26 -1.34 25.37
CA SER A 397 13.94 -2.55 24.65
C SER A 397 12.77 -2.31 23.69
N PHE A 398 12.77 -2.94 22.51
CA PHE A 398 11.63 -2.87 21.58
C PHE A 398 10.33 -3.40 22.23
N SER A 399 10.45 -4.32 23.18
CA SER A 399 9.32 -4.84 23.96
C SER A 399 8.62 -3.76 24.79
N GLU A 400 9.29 -2.67 25.14
CA GLU A 400 8.78 -1.55 25.94
C GLU A 400 8.11 -0.46 25.08
N TYR A 401 8.20 -0.56 23.75
CA TYR A 401 7.58 0.42 22.86
C TYR A 401 6.05 0.44 23.05
N PRO A 402 5.42 1.63 23.04
CA PRO A 402 3.97 1.76 23.00
C PRO A 402 3.38 0.98 21.82
N LEU A 403 2.16 0.45 22.00
CA LEU A 403 1.49 -0.33 20.96
C LEU A 403 1.36 0.44 19.64
N LEU A 404 1.04 1.73 19.70
CA LEU A 404 0.93 2.57 18.51
C LEU A 404 2.27 2.71 17.78
N ALA A 405 3.38 2.93 18.50
CA ALA A 405 4.71 2.96 17.92
C ALA A 405 5.07 1.63 17.23
N LYS A 406 4.78 0.50 17.88
CA LYS A 406 4.97 -0.84 17.28
C LYS A 406 4.14 -1.01 16.01
N LEU A 407 2.85 -0.68 16.04
CA LEU A 407 1.96 -0.82 14.88
C LEU A 407 2.38 0.08 13.72
N THR A 408 2.76 1.33 13.98
CA THR A 408 3.28 2.25 12.96
C THR A 408 4.57 1.70 12.37
N ARG A 409 5.50 1.20 13.19
CA ARG A 409 6.75 0.60 12.73
C ARG A 409 6.51 -0.64 11.85
N PHE A 410 5.74 -1.61 12.34
CA PHE A 410 5.37 -2.79 11.55
C PHE A 410 4.63 -2.39 10.26
N GLY A 411 3.79 -1.36 10.30
CA GLY A 411 3.11 -0.82 9.13
C GLY A 411 4.08 -0.29 8.08
N ILE A 412 5.05 0.52 8.49
CA ILE A 412 6.13 1.03 7.62
C ILE A 412 6.93 -0.14 7.05
N ASP A 413 7.44 -1.01 7.91
CA ASP A 413 8.32 -2.11 7.50
C ASP A 413 7.61 -3.11 6.57
N LEU A 414 6.31 -3.35 6.78
CA LEU A 414 5.49 -4.15 5.88
C LEU A 414 5.33 -3.47 4.52
N HIS A 415 5.03 -2.18 4.48
CA HIS A 415 4.90 -1.41 3.24
C HIS A 415 6.21 -1.35 2.45
N MET A 416 7.34 -1.29 3.16
CA MET A 416 8.69 -1.14 2.60
C MET A 416 9.33 -2.48 2.18
N GLY A 417 8.71 -3.61 2.51
CA GLY A 417 9.21 -4.93 2.12
C GLY A 417 10.25 -5.52 3.09
N GLN A 418 10.26 -5.09 4.37
CA GLN A 418 11.32 -5.43 5.32
C GLN A 418 10.92 -6.53 6.33
N THR A 419 9.71 -6.50 6.88
CA THR A 419 9.32 -7.37 8.02
C THR A 419 9.47 -8.87 7.78
N PHE A 420 9.22 -9.37 6.55
CA PHE A 420 9.39 -10.78 6.19
C PHE A 420 10.36 -10.94 5.01
N GLY A 421 11.32 -10.03 4.90
CA GLY A 421 12.35 -10.03 3.85
C GLY A 421 11.77 -10.25 2.45
N LEU A 422 12.33 -11.23 1.74
CA LEU A 422 11.96 -11.55 0.35
C LEU A 422 10.48 -11.93 0.19
N ALA A 423 9.88 -12.61 1.17
CA ALA A 423 8.47 -12.99 1.09
C ALA A 423 7.56 -11.76 1.08
N ASN A 424 7.89 -10.74 1.88
CA ASN A 424 7.17 -9.47 1.88
C ASN A 424 7.34 -8.75 0.53
N GLN A 425 8.57 -8.68 0.00
CA GLN A 425 8.86 -8.05 -1.30
C GLN A 425 8.08 -8.69 -2.45
N ILE A 426 7.99 -10.03 -2.49
CA ILE A 426 7.18 -10.76 -3.48
C ILE A 426 5.69 -10.43 -3.34
N ALA A 427 5.17 -10.36 -2.10
CA ALA A 427 3.78 -10.00 -1.86
C ALA A 427 3.46 -8.57 -2.33
N LEU A 428 4.35 -7.61 -2.05
CA LEU A 428 4.24 -6.23 -2.53
C LEU A 428 4.30 -6.16 -4.06
N ALA A 429 5.23 -6.90 -4.69
CA ALA A 429 5.32 -6.97 -6.15
C ALA A 429 4.03 -7.54 -6.77
N ALA A 430 3.46 -8.59 -6.17
CA ALA A 430 2.19 -9.16 -6.61
C ALA A 430 1.02 -8.17 -6.47
N LEU A 431 0.97 -7.40 -5.37
CA LEU A 431 -0.04 -6.35 -5.17
C LEU A 431 0.13 -5.21 -6.19
N ALA A 432 1.36 -4.76 -6.44
CA ALA A 432 1.64 -3.72 -7.44
C ALA A 432 1.19 -4.15 -8.86
N LEU A 433 1.55 -5.37 -9.27
CA LEU A 433 1.11 -5.95 -10.54
C LEU A 433 -0.42 -6.11 -10.58
N ALA A 434 -1.05 -6.51 -9.47
CA ALA A 434 -2.50 -6.60 -9.39
C ALA A 434 -3.17 -5.24 -9.61
N VAL A 435 -2.67 -4.16 -9.00
CA VAL A 435 -3.17 -2.78 -9.22
C VAL A 435 -3.06 -2.39 -10.69
N MET A 436 -1.88 -2.59 -11.30
CA MET A 436 -1.65 -2.28 -12.72
C MET A 436 -2.61 -3.06 -13.63
N LEU A 437 -2.83 -4.35 -13.38
CA LEU A 437 -3.78 -5.18 -14.13
C LEU A 437 -5.24 -4.74 -13.91
N LEU A 438 -5.61 -4.39 -12.68
CA LEU A 438 -6.96 -3.90 -12.34
C LEU A 438 -7.27 -2.61 -13.08
N ILE A 439 -6.30 -1.69 -13.14
CA ILE A 439 -6.40 -0.42 -13.87
C ILE A 439 -6.51 -0.69 -15.38
N PHE A 440 -5.64 -1.53 -15.93
CA PHE A 440 -5.70 -1.93 -17.33
C PHE A 440 -7.06 -2.52 -17.69
N TRP A 441 -7.59 -3.43 -16.87
CA TRP A 441 -8.92 -4.00 -17.06
C TRP A 441 -10.04 -2.97 -16.89
N GLY A 442 -9.89 -2.00 -15.99
CA GLY A 442 -10.78 -0.86 -15.81
C GLY A 442 -10.91 -0.04 -17.10
N TYR A 443 -9.78 0.43 -17.64
CA TYR A 443 -9.73 1.16 -18.90
C TYR A 443 -10.21 0.32 -20.08
N ARG A 444 -9.84 -0.96 -20.17
CA ARG A 444 -10.35 -1.87 -21.20
C ARG A 444 -11.88 -1.98 -21.13
N MET A 445 -12.45 -2.14 -19.94
CA MET A 445 -13.92 -2.19 -19.77
C MET A 445 -14.60 -0.88 -20.13
N TRP A 446 -13.95 0.25 -19.94
CA TRP A 446 -14.44 1.56 -20.37
C TRP A 446 -14.37 1.70 -21.90
N TRP A 447 -13.25 1.33 -22.51
CA TRP A 447 -13.03 1.35 -23.96
C TRP A 447 -14.00 0.43 -24.72
N LEU A 448 -14.35 -0.72 -24.14
CA LEU A 448 -15.33 -1.66 -24.70
C LEU A 448 -16.79 -1.19 -24.57
N ARG A 449 -17.07 -0.06 -23.90
CA ARG A 449 -18.41 0.57 -23.86
C ARG A 449 -18.60 1.66 -24.92
N ARG A 450 -17.58 1.94 -25.75
CA ARG A 450 -17.70 2.93 -26.82
C ARG A 450 -18.82 2.54 -27.79
N PRO A 451 -19.63 3.49 -28.30
CA PRO A 451 -20.52 3.22 -29.41
C PRO A 451 -19.69 2.73 -30.60
N THR A 452 -19.92 1.51 -31.07
CA THR A 452 -19.22 0.97 -32.25
C THR A 452 -20.02 1.17 -33.54
N LYS A 453 -21.26 1.66 -33.45
CA LYS A 453 -22.17 1.86 -34.59
C LYS A 453 -22.35 3.32 -35.00
N ASP A 454 -21.99 4.27 -34.14
CA ASP A 454 -22.00 5.71 -34.46
C ASP A 454 -20.58 6.16 -34.78
N ARG A 455 -20.38 6.85 -35.91
CA ARG A 455 -19.08 7.33 -36.43
C ARG A 455 -18.39 8.41 -35.57
N ALA A 456 -18.98 8.80 -34.45
CA ALA A 456 -18.34 9.71 -33.52
C ALA A 456 -17.32 8.96 -32.64
N LEU A 457 -16.12 9.51 -32.48
CA LEU A 457 -15.16 9.09 -31.45
C LEU A 457 -15.76 9.39 -30.06
N ALA A 458 -16.67 8.54 -29.59
CA ALA A 458 -17.37 8.70 -28.34
C ALA A 458 -16.85 7.70 -27.31
N ALA A 459 -16.42 8.21 -26.15
CA ALA A 459 -16.06 7.39 -25.01
C ALA A 459 -17.29 6.64 -24.45
N GLY A 460 -17.06 5.61 -23.63
CA GLY A 460 -18.14 4.88 -22.96
C GLY A 460 -19.04 5.80 -22.11
N ARG A 461 -20.36 5.59 -22.15
CA ARG A 461 -21.34 6.41 -21.41
C ARG A 461 -20.99 6.50 -19.91
N ALA A 462 -20.93 7.74 -19.40
CA ALA A 462 -20.68 8.04 -18.01
C ALA A 462 -21.82 7.54 -17.09
N GLN A 463 -21.53 7.36 -15.79
CA GLN A 463 -22.57 6.94 -14.84
C GLN A 463 -23.57 8.09 -14.57
N PRO A 464 -24.89 7.81 -14.53
CA PRO A 464 -25.92 8.84 -14.42
C PRO A 464 -25.87 9.58 -13.07
N ARG A 465 -26.31 10.85 -13.10
CA ARG A 465 -26.31 11.79 -11.98
C ARG A 465 -27.44 11.53 -10.99
N GLY A 466 -27.34 12.12 -9.80
CA GLY A 466 -28.42 12.14 -8.81
C GLY A 466 -28.57 10.87 -7.96
N ALA A 467 -27.57 9.98 -7.94
CA ALA A 467 -27.61 8.77 -7.12
C ALA A 467 -27.84 9.07 -5.61
N TRP A 468 -27.22 10.11 -5.09
CA TRP A 468 -27.36 10.56 -3.70
C TRP A 468 -28.77 11.04 -3.34
N ARG A 469 -29.54 11.57 -4.30
CA ARG A 469 -30.94 11.98 -4.10
C ARG A 469 -31.89 10.80 -3.83
N LYS A 470 -31.44 9.58 -4.11
CA LYS A 470 -32.21 8.34 -3.88
C LYS A 470 -31.94 7.73 -2.50
N LEU A 471 -31.02 8.31 -1.72
CA LEU A 471 -30.70 7.81 -0.38
C LEU A 471 -31.71 8.33 0.64
N PRO A 472 -32.18 7.50 1.58
CA PRO A 472 -32.98 7.98 2.70
C PRO A 472 -32.12 8.91 3.56
N VAL A 473 -32.74 9.96 4.10
CA VAL A 473 -32.06 10.98 4.92
C VAL A 473 -31.31 10.37 6.10
N THR A 474 -31.87 9.30 6.69
CA THR A 474 -31.27 8.52 7.78
C THR A 474 -29.93 7.87 7.41
N LEU A 475 -29.69 7.57 6.13
CA LEU A 475 -28.41 7.05 5.65
C LEU A 475 -27.52 8.17 5.11
N LEU A 476 -28.12 9.19 4.49
CA LEU A 476 -27.41 10.30 3.88
C LEU A 476 -26.67 11.16 4.91
N LEU A 477 -27.33 11.52 6.03
CA LEU A 477 -26.73 12.40 7.04
C LEU A 477 -25.50 11.77 7.73
N PRO A 478 -25.56 10.52 8.24
CA PRO A 478 -24.37 9.88 8.80
C PRO A 478 -23.25 9.68 7.77
N LEU A 479 -23.60 9.31 6.53
CA LEU A 479 -22.61 9.15 5.47
C LEU A 479 -21.93 10.49 5.13
N ALA A 480 -22.68 11.59 5.07
CA ALA A 480 -22.14 12.92 4.85
C ALA A 480 -21.25 13.36 6.00
N ALA A 481 -21.67 13.14 7.25
CA ALA A 481 -20.88 13.46 8.44
C ALA A 481 -19.56 12.66 8.48
N ALA A 482 -19.61 11.35 8.23
CA ALA A 482 -18.42 10.51 8.16
C ALA A 482 -17.48 10.94 7.02
N THR A 483 -18.04 11.27 5.85
CA THR A 483 -17.25 11.75 4.70
C THR A 483 -16.58 13.09 5.01
N ALA A 484 -17.26 13.99 5.72
CA ALA A 484 -16.70 15.28 6.13
C ALA A 484 -15.59 15.10 7.18
N ALA A 485 -15.79 14.24 8.18
CA ALA A 485 -14.78 13.93 9.18
C ALA A 485 -13.51 13.31 8.55
N VAL A 486 -13.70 12.33 7.66
CA VAL A 486 -12.58 11.71 6.92
C VAL A 486 -11.91 12.71 5.98
N GLY A 487 -12.68 13.55 5.28
CA GLY A 487 -12.13 14.56 4.38
C GLY A 487 -11.38 15.69 5.10
N TRP A 488 -11.74 15.97 6.36
CA TRP A 488 -11.00 16.88 7.22
C TRP A 488 -9.70 16.23 7.73
N PHE A 489 -9.74 14.96 8.15
CA PHE A 489 -8.58 14.23 8.64
C PHE A 489 -7.59 13.85 7.51
N VAL A 490 -8.08 13.64 6.29
CA VAL A 490 -7.30 13.36 5.08
C VAL A 490 -7.56 14.46 4.04
N PRO A 491 -6.90 15.63 4.16
CA PRO A 491 -7.27 16.84 3.43
C PRO A 491 -7.31 16.68 1.91
N LEU A 492 -6.33 15.97 1.31
CA LEU A 492 -6.31 15.79 -0.14
C LEU A 492 -7.47 14.95 -0.67
N LEU A 493 -7.99 14.00 0.12
CA LEU A 493 -9.23 13.30 -0.20
C LEU A 493 -10.43 14.24 -0.13
N GLY A 494 -10.53 15.03 0.94
CA GLY A 494 -11.62 16.00 1.14
C GLY A 494 -11.67 17.06 0.05
N LEU A 495 -10.54 17.71 -0.23
CA LEU A 495 -10.41 18.76 -1.24
C LEU A 495 -10.72 18.24 -2.65
N SER A 496 -10.18 17.07 -3.02
CA SER A 496 -10.47 16.47 -4.34
C SER A 496 -11.92 16.02 -4.47
N LEU A 497 -12.56 15.57 -3.38
CA LEU A 497 -13.99 15.28 -3.37
C LEU A 497 -14.84 16.54 -3.54
N VAL A 498 -14.50 17.64 -2.87
CA VAL A 498 -15.18 18.95 -3.03
C VAL A 498 -15.02 19.44 -4.47
N ALA A 499 -13.82 19.37 -5.05
CA ALA A 499 -13.57 19.72 -6.44
C ALA A 499 -14.41 18.87 -7.40
N PHE A 500 -14.48 17.55 -7.16
CA PHE A 500 -15.35 16.65 -7.94
C PHE A 500 -16.82 17.06 -7.84
N LEU A 501 -17.32 17.38 -6.65
CA LEU A 501 -18.70 17.82 -6.44
C LEU A 501 -18.99 19.17 -7.13
N ALA A 502 -18.06 20.12 -7.09
CA ALA A 502 -18.20 21.41 -7.76
C ALA A 502 -18.28 21.25 -9.30
N VAL A 503 -17.35 20.47 -9.88
CA VAL A 503 -17.36 20.14 -11.32
C VAL A 503 -18.65 19.40 -11.68
N ASP A 504 -19.07 18.45 -10.83
CA ASP A 504 -20.34 17.77 -11.00
C ASP A 504 -21.45 18.83 -11.06
N MET A 505 -21.66 19.64 -10.02
CA MET A 505 -22.73 20.66 -9.97
C MET A 505 -22.74 21.59 -11.19
N LEU A 506 -21.58 22.08 -11.62
CA LEU A 506 -21.44 22.93 -12.80
C LEU A 506 -21.93 22.24 -14.08
N LEU A 507 -21.48 21.01 -14.34
CA LEU A 507 -21.91 20.22 -15.51
C LEU A 507 -23.42 19.93 -15.46
N GLY A 508 -23.97 19.72 -14.26
CA GLY A 508 -25.40 19.53 -14.05
C GLY A 508 -26.21 20.79 -14.38
N ALA A 509 -25.73 21.95 -13.95
CA ALA A 509 -26.34 23.25 -14.25
C ALA A 509 -26.31 23.55 -15.75
N LEU A 510 -25.18 23.30 -16.42
CA LEU A 510 -25.05 23.50 -17.87
C LEU A 510 -25.97 22.59 -18.68
N ALA A 511 -26.07 21.30 -18.31
CA ALA A 511 -26.99 20.37 -18.95
C ALA A 511 -28.45 20.77 -18.76
N GLY A 512 -28.82 21.21 -17.54
CA GLY A 512 -30.16 21.73 -17.26
C GLY A 512 -30.51 22.98 -18.07
N ARG A 513 -29.54 23.88 -18.28
CA ARG A 513 -29.70 25.07 -19.13
C ARG A 513 -29.92 24.70 -20.59
N ARG A 514 -29.16 23.75 -21.13
CA ARG A 514 -29.33 23.25 -22.52
C ARG A 514 -30.69 22.61 -22.73
N ALA A 515 -31.11 21.72 -21.82
CA ALA A 515 -32.43 21.08 -21.91
C ALA A 515 -33.59 22.09 -21.86
N LYS A 516 -33.46 23.15 -21.02
CA LYS A 516 -34.45 24.24 -20.98
C LYS A 516 -34.45 25.06 -22.28
N ALA A 517 -33.28 25.33 -22.86
CA ALA A 517 -33.17 26.06 -24.13
C ALA A 517 -33.76 25.26 -25.30
N GLU A 518 -33.50 23.95 -25.37
CA GLU A 518 -34.08 23.05 -26.38
C GLU A 518 -35.61 22.92 -26.22
N ALA A 519 -36.11 22.82 -24.99
CA ALA A 519 -37.55 22.80 -24.72
C ALA A 519 -38.24 24.13 -25.08
N GLY A 520 -37.58 25.26 -24.83
CA GLY A 520 -38.07 26.59 -25.21
C GLY A 520 -38.07 26.81 -26.73
N ALA A 521 -37.03 26.35 -27.44
CA ALA A 521 -36.95 26.43 -28.90
C ALA A 521 -37.97 25.52 -29.59
N GLY A 522 -38.24 24.32 -29.05
CA GLY A 522 -39.28 23.42 -29.56
C GLY A 522 -40.71 23.94 -29.35
N ALA A 523 -40.97 24.66 -28.26
CA ALA A 523 -42.27 25.28 -28.00
C ALA A 523 -42.53 26.51 -28.90
N GLY A 524 -41.50 27.27 -29.25
CA GLY A 524 -41.62 28.44 -30.13
C GLY A 524 -41.72 28.11 -31.63
N ALA A 525 -41.43 26.88 -32.05
CA ALA A 525 -41.59 26.42 -33.44
C ALA A 525 -42.94 25.71 -33.70
N ALA A 526 -43.73 25.47 -32.64
CA ALA A 526 -45.02 24.77 -32.70
C ALA A 526 -46.23 25.70 -32.44
N GLY A 527 -46.00 26.99 -32.24
CA GLY A 527 -47.02 28.06 -32.20
C GLY A 527 -46.79 29.02 -33.33
#